data_AF-A0A9K3IUS6-F1
#
_entry.id   AF-A0A9K3IUS6-F1
#
_cell.length_a   1.000
_cell.length_b   1.000
_cell.length_c   1.000
_cell.angle_alpha   90.00
_cell.angle_beta   90.00
_cell.angle_gamma   90.00
#
_symmetry.space_group_name_H-M   'P 1'
#
loop_
_entity.id
_entity.type
_entity.pdbx_description
1 polymer ?
#
loop_
_entity_poly.entity_id
_entity_poly.type
_entity_poly.pdbx_seq_one_letter_code
_entity_poly.pdbx_strand_id
1 'polypeptide(L)'
;MIERKHFYLICFDLENAKVEVIDNIVSNSGFYRMSEGTKFKETGTPCKVKNYMVGYLKVVARMAAVTLTKKKLEWETSDNFNDCGVFAMRHMEMYKGSDVEFECGFSTRKIFKTCNCKT
;
A
#
# COMPACT_ATOMS: atom_id res chain seq x y z
N MET A 1 -2.99 14.72 -6.99
CA MET A 1 -2.86 13.31 -7.43
C MET A 1 -2.04 12.57 -6.38
N ILE A 2 -2.37 11.31 -6.08
CA ILE A 2 -1.62 10.43 -5.16
C ILE A 2 -0.11 10.67 -5.38
N GLU A 3 0.59 10.94 -4.29
CA GLU A 3 1.86 11.68 -4.26
C GLU A 3 2.83 11.26 -5.36
N ARG A 4 3.35 12.24 -6.11
CA ARG A 4 4.38 12.05 -7.16
C ARG A 4 4.01 11.10 -8.31
N LYS A 5 2.72 10.99 -8.66
CA LYS A 5 2.21 10.10 -9.74
C LYS A 5 2.37 8.61 -9.41
N HIS A 6 2.46 8.27 -8.13
CA HIS A 6 2.50 6.88 -7.65
C HIS A 6 1.10 6.43 -7.22
N PHE A 7 0.73 5.18 -7.50
CA PHE A 7 -0.53 4.60 -7.03
C PHE A 7 -0.25 3.54 -5.97
N TYR A 8 -0.93 3.64 -4.83
CA TYR A 8 -0.88 2.66 -3.74
C TYR A 8 -2.27 2.59 -3.08
N LEU A 9 -2.51 1.56 -2.29
CA LEU A 9 -3.78 1.37 -1.60
C LEU A 9 -3.64 1.65 -0.11
N ILE A 10 -4.71 2.17 0.48
CA ILE A 10 -4.91 2.20 1.93
C ILE A 10 -6.12 1.31 2.19
N CYS A 11 -5.86 0.10 2.69
CA CYS A 11 -6.87 -0.90 2.98
C CYS A 11 -7.36 -0.74 4.42
N PHE A 12 -8.67 -0.65 4.60
CA PHE A 12 -9.32 -0.66 5.91
C PHE A 12 -10.01 -2.01 6.08
N ASP A 13 -9.38 -2.91 6.83
CA ASP A 13 -9.97 -4.18 7.21
C ASP A 13 -10.82 -3.96 8.47
N LEU A 14 -12.15 -3.95 8.28
CA LEU A 14 -13.10 -3.69 9.35
C LEU A 14 -13.30 -4.89 10.28
N GLU A 15 -13.06 -6.11 9.79
CA GLU A 15 -13.21 -7.34 10.56
C GLU A 15 -12.08 -7.47 11.56
N ASN A 16 -10.84 -7.22 11.12
CA ASN A 16 -9.63 -7.32 11.93
C ASN A 16 -9.23 -5.98 12.58
N ALA A 17 -10.03 -4.93 12.38
CA ALA A 17 -9.76 -3.57 12.85
C ALA A 17 -8.33 -3.10 12.49
N LYS A 18 -7.93 -3.26 11.23
CA LYS A 18 -6.58 -2.99 10.73
C LYS A 18 -6.59 -1.98 9.59
N VAL A 19 -5.58 -1.11 9.53
CA VAL A 19 -5.36 -0.24 8.38
C VAL A 19 -3.96 -0.51 7.82
N GLU A 20 -3.89 -0.92 6.56
CA GLU A 20 -2.65 -1.27 5.88
C GLU A 20 -2.43 -0.39 4.64
N VAL A 21 -1.20 0.06 4.44
CA VAL A 21 -0.75 0.56 3.14
C VAL A 21 -0.19 -0.59 2.33
N ILE A 22 -0.64 -0.70 1.08
CA ILE A 22 -0.25 -1.77 0.16
C ILE A 22 0.34 -1.11 -1.06
N ASP A 23 1.60 -1.42 -1.33
CA ASP A 23 2.46 -0.69 -2.24
C ASP A 23 3.47 -1.65 -2.87
N ASN A 24 3.72 -1.47 -4.17
CA ASN A 24 4.73 -2.25 -4.88
C ASN A 24 6.15 -1.74 -4.65
N ILE A 25 6.35 -0.61 -3.97
CA ILE A 25 7.67 -0.06 -3.67
C ILE A 25 8.14 -0.53 -2.30
N VAL A 26 9.42 -0.93 -2.21
CA VAL A 26 10.05 -1.29 -0.93
C VAL A 26 9.99 -0.16 0.09
N SER A 27 9.87 -0.52 1.36
CA SER A 27 9.49 0.42 2.45
C SER A 27 10.38 1.64 2.61
N ASN A 28 11.67 1.57 2.25
CA ASN A 28 12.61 2.69 2.33
C ASN A 28 12.63 3.59 1.08
N SER A 29 11.88 3.24 0.04
CA SER A 29 11.84 3.94 -1.25
C SER A 29 10.48 4.54 -1.57
N GLY A 30 9.50 4.39 -0.67
CA GLY A 30 8.15 4.89 -0.85
C GLY A 30 8.11 6.42 -1.00
N PHE A 31 7.17 6.90 -1.81
CA PHE A 31 7.01 8.34 -2.09
C PHE A 31 6.17 9.08 -1.06
N TYR A 32 5.69 8.38 -0.03
CA TYR A 32 4.88 8.91 1.05
C TYR A 32 5.53 8.70 2.42
N ARG A 33 5.10 9.51 3.38
CA ARG A 33 5.47 9.35 4.79
C ARG A 33 4.44 8.47 5.50
N MET A 34 4.92 7.53 6.31
CA MET A 34 4.09 6.70 7.20
C MET A 34 4.00 7.26 8.62
N SER A 35 4.57 8.44 8.87
CA SER A 35 4.60 9.05 10.20
C SER A 35 3.49 10.07 10.41
N GLU A 36 3.06 10.18 11.67
CA GLU A 36 2.28 11.31 12.14
C GLU A 36 3.20 12.48 12.49
N GLY A 37 2.84 13.68 12.05
CA GLY A 37 3.54 14.90 12.41
C GLY A 37 2.78 15.65 13.51
N THR A 38 3.44 16.63 14.12
CA THR A 38 2.79 17.51 15.11
C THR A 38 1.75 18.41 14.47
N LYS A 39 1.95 18.74 13.19
CA LYS A 39 1.04 19.53 12.37
C LYS A 39 0.52 18.71 11.20
N PHE A 40 -0.69 19.02 10.74
CA PHE A 40 -1.29 18.37 9.57
C PHE A 40 -0.38 18.38 8.34
N LYS A 41 0.34 19.47 8.07
CA LYS A 41 1.26 19.56 6.91
C LYS A 41 2.43 18.57 6.99
N GLU A 42 2.83 18.19 8.20
CA GLU A 42 3.94 17.26 8.47
C GLU A 42 3.48 15.80 8.42
N THR A 43 2.21 15.54 8.73
CA THR A 43 1.59 14.21 8.69
C THR A 43 1.56 13.66 7.26
N GLY A 44 2.02 12.41 7.11
CA GLY A 44 1.98 11.70 5.84
C GLY A 44 0.55 11.50 5.32
N THR A 45 0.40 11.48 3.99
CA THR A 45 -0.91 11.30 3.35
C THR A 45 -1.66 10.05 3.81
N PRO A 46 -1.02 8.87 3.94
CA PRO A 46 -1.67 7.70 4.51
C PRO A 46 -2.25 7.92 5.92
N CYS A 47 -1.49 8.57 6.80
CA CYS A 47 -1.94 8.89 8.15
C CYS A 47 -3.10 9.89 8.16
N LYS A 48 -3.10 10.88 7.25
CA LYS A 48 -4.23 11.81 7.09
C LYS A 48 -5.51 11.06 6.71
N VAL A 49 -5.44 10.23 5.67
CA VAL A 49 -6.59 9.44 5.21
C VAL A 49 -7.09 8.52 6.31
N LYS A 50 -6.18 7.81 6.99
CA LYS A 50 -6.51 7.00 8.18
C LYS A 50 -7.28 7.82 9.22
N ASN A 51 -6.77 8.98 9.61
CA ASN A 51 -7.39 9.80 10.67
C ASN A 51 -8.79 10.28 10.29
N TYR A 52 -9.00 10.73 9.05
CA TYR A 52 -10.32 11.10 8.56
C TYR A 52 -11.29 9.91 8.55
N MET A 53 -10.88 8.79 7.96
CA MET A 53 -11.73 7.61 7.82
C MET A 53 -12.03 6.93 9.16
N VAL A 54 -11.04 6.78 10.04
CA VAL A 54 -11.23 6.22 11.39
C VAL A 54 -12.16 7.11 12.22
N GLY A 55 -12.12 8.43 12.05
CA GLY A 55 -13.08 9.35 12.68
C GLY A 55 -14.54 8.97 12.37
N TYR A 56 -14.83 8.67 11.10
CA TYR A 56 -16.15 8.21 10.66
C TYR A 56 -16.44 6.76 11.10
N LEU A 57 -15.49 5.85 10.89
CA LEU A 57 -15.64 4.41 11.17
C LEU A 57 -15.78 4.09 12.65
N LYS A 58 -15.30 4.95 13.55
CA LYS A 58 -15.60 4.89 14.99
C LYS A 58 -17.10 4.88 15.27
N VAL A 59 -17.87 5.67 14.51
CA VAL A 59 -19.32 5.81 14.70
C VAL A 59 -20.07 4.67 14.03
N VAL A 60 -19.73 4.34 12.78
CA VAL A 60 -20.53 3.42 11.95
C VAL A 60 -20.11 1.95 12.04
N ALA A 61 -18.85 1.68 12.40
CA ALA A 61 -18.28 0.33 12.41
C ALA A 61 -17.54 0.00 13.72
N ARG A 62 -17.61 0.89 14.73
CA ARG A 62 -16.93 0.76 16.04
C ARG A 62 -15.41 0.54 15.94
N MET A 63 -14.80 0.89 14.82
CA MET A 63 -13.37 0.74 14.60
C MET A 63 -12.63 1.97 15.15
N ALA A 64 -11.95 1.81 16.30
CA ALA A 64 -11.25 2.89 16.98
C ALA A 64 -9.76 2.57 17.17
N ALA A 65 -8.92 3.60 17.19
CA ALA A 65 -7.50 3.52 17.56
C ALA A 65 -6.69 2.48 16.77
N VAL A 66 -6.82 2.49 15.43
CA VAL A 66 -6.10 1.55 14.57
C VAL A 66 -4.72 2.09 14.15
N THR A 67 -3.70 1.25 14.31
CA THR A 67 -2.36 1.51 13.82
C THR A 67 -2.31 1.33 12.30
N LEU A 68 -1.66 2.28 11.62
CA LEU A 68 -1.37 2.16 10.20
C LEU A 68 -0.02 1.48 10.01
N THR A 69 0.01 0.40 9.25
CA THR A 69 1.24 -0.31 8.89
C THR A 69 1.39 -0.41 7.38
N LYS A 70 2.62 -0.60 6.88
CA LYS A 70 2.83 -1.01 5.48
C LYS A 70 2.82 -2.53 5.44
N LYS A 71 2.00 -3.11 4.56
CA LYS A 71 1.99 -4.55 4.33
C LYS A 71 3.28 -4.91 3.59
N LYS A 72 4.10 -5.78 4.19
CA LYS A 72 5.29 -6.33 3.53
C LYS A 72 4.83 -7.36 2.51
N LEU A 73 5.24 -7.20 1.26
CA LEU A 73 4.92 -8.10 0.16
C LEU A 73 6.20 -8.70 -0.40
N GLU A 74 6.24 -10.01 -0.64
CA GLU A 74 7.42 -10.70 -1.16
C GLU A 74 7.77 -10.29 -2.61
N TRP A 75 6.83 -9.67 -3.31
CA TRP A 75 6.97 -9.16 -4.68
C TRP A 75 7.24 -7.65 -4.75
N GLU A 76 7.55 -6.98 -3.64
CA GLU A 76 7.95 -5.57 -3.67
C GLU A 76 9.15 -5.33 -4.60
N THR A 77 9.09 -4.22 -5.31
CA THR A 77 10.07 -3.77 -6.29
C THR A 77 10.84 -2.56 -5.78
N SER A 78 12.10 -2.43 -6.16
CA SER A 78 12.94 -1.27 -5.83
C SER A 78 13.14 -0.31 -7.01
N ASP A 79 12.72 -0.73 -8.20
CA ASP A 79 13.05 -0.12 -9.49
C ASP A 79 11.84 0.04 -10.42
N ASN A 80 10.73 -0.69 -10.22
CA ASN A 80 9.51 -0.51 -11.00
C ASN A 80 8.59 0.56 -10.41
N PHE A 81 8.81 1.80 -10.83
CA PHE A 81 7.98 2.94 -10.43
C PHE A 81 6.83 3.25 -11.41
N ASN A 82 6.79 2.59 -12.57
CA ASN A 82 5.85 2.91 -13.66
C ASN A 82 4.54 2.12 -13.58
N ASP A 83 4.62 0.86 -13.14
CA ASP A 83 3.49 -0.06 -13.19
C ASP A 83 2.68 -0.11 -11.88
N CYS A 84 2.86 0.87 -10.98
CA CYS A 84 2.22 0.92 -9.67
C CYS A 84 0.68 0.78 -9.74
N GLY A 85 0.05 1.32 -10.78
CA GLY A 85 -1.38 1.12 -11.03
C GLY A 85 -1.78 -0.33 -11.30
N VAL A 86 -0.95 -1.08 -12.05
CA VAL A 86 -1.18 -2.52 -12.32
C VAL A 86 -1.04 -3.33 -11.02
N PHE A 87 -0.02 -3.05 -10.21
CA PHE A 87 0.13 -3.68 -8.90
C PHE A 87 -1.06 -3.41 -7.98
N ALA A 88 -1.53 -2.16 -7.92
CA ALA A 88 -2.70 -1.78 -7.13
C ALA A 88 -3.98 -2.47 -7.63
N MET A 89 -4.23 -2.47 -8.94
CA MET A 89 -5.42 -3.13 -9.52
C MET A 89 -5.41 -4.64 -9.28
N ARG A 90 -4.27 -5.29 -9.51
CA ARG A 90 -4.13 -6.73 -9.24
C ARG A 90 -4.30 -7.01 -7.75
N HIS A 91 -3.85 -6.10 -6.87
CA HIS A 91 -4.09 -6.24 -5.44
C HIS A 91 -5.58 -6.29 -5.10
N MET A 92 -6.33 -5.32 -5.62
CA MET A 92 -7.79 -5.24 -5.41
C MET A 92 -8.53 -6.45 -5.96
N GLU A 93 -8.12 -6.98 -7.12
CA GLU A 93 -8.74 -8.15 -7.75
C GLU A 93 -8.60 -9.43 -6.90
N MET A 94 -7.44 -9.59 -6.26
CA MET A 94 -7.11 -10.83 -5.53
C MET A 94 -7.25 -10.69 -4.01
N TYR A 95 -7.79 -9.59 -3.50
CA TYR A 95 -7.89 -9.32 -2.06
C TYR A 95 -8.82 -10.31 -1.37
N LYS A 96 -8.31 -10.95 -0.30
CA LYS A 96 -9.02 -11.96 0.49
C LYS A 96 -9.09 -11.64 2.00
N GLY A 97 -8.85 -10.38 2.38
CA GLY A 97 -8.73 -9.95 3.79
C GLY A 97 -7.28 -9.71 4.21
N SER A 98 -7.06 -9.01 5.33
CA SER A 98 -5.71 -8.60 5.75
C SER A 98 -4.83 -9.75 6.21
N ASP A 99 -5.42 -10.85 6.65
CA ASP A 99 -4.71 -11.94 7.32
C ASP A 99 -4.43 -13.13 6.40
N VAL A 100 -4.84 -13.02 5.13
CA VAL A 100 -4.54 -14.00 4.10
C VAL A 100 -3.29 -13.57 3.35
N GLU A 101 -2.37 -14.51 3.15
CA GLU A 101 -1.18 -14.28 2.34
C GLU A 101 -1.57 -13.91 0.92
N PHE A 102 -0.86 -12.93 0.38
CA PHE A 102 -1.30 -12.23 -0.80
C PHE A 102 -0.63 -12.74 -2.08
N GLU A 103 -1.28 -13.69 -2.75
CA GLU A 103 -0.82 -14.27 -4.01
C GLU A 103 -1.44 -13.56 -5.22
N CYS A 104 -0.69 -12.65 -5.83
CA CYS A 104 -1.13 -11.89 -7.00
C CYS A 104 -0.67 -12.45 -8.35
N GLY A 105 0.11 -13.53 -8.33
CA GLY A 105 0.80 -14.06 -9.50
C GLY A 105 2.03 -13.24 -9.92
N PHE A 106 2.45 -12.25 -9.13
CA PHE A 106 3.72 -11.56 -9.35
C PHE A 106 4.89 -12.44 -8.97
N SER A 107 5.94 -12.43 -9.80
CA SER A 107 7.15 -13.18 -9.53
C SER A 107 7.88 -12.63 -8.31
N THR A 108 8.18 -13.49 -7.34
CA THR A 108 9.10 -13.19 -6.24
C THR A 108 10.57 -13.30 -6.66
N ARG A 109 10.84 -13.87 -7.84
CA ARG A 109 12.17 -13.97 -8.44
C ARG A 109 12.44 -12.75 -9.34
N LYS A 110 13.55 -12.05 -9.09
CA LYS A 110 14.12 -11.07 -10.02
C LYS A 110 14.74 -11.79 -11.24
N ILE A 111 13.91 -12.36 -12.12
CA ILE A 111 14.40 -12.95 -13.37
C ILE A 111 14.57 -11.83 -14.38
N PHE A 112 15.80 -11.30 -14.48
CA PHE A 112 16.17 -10.47 -15.61
C PHE A 112 16.18 -11.34 -16.86
N LYS A 113 15.13 -11.27 -17.68
CA LYS A 113 15.24 -11.74 -19.06
C LYS A 113 16.11 -10.73 -19.80
N THR A 114 17.38 -11.07 -20.04
CA THR A 114 18.16 -10.42 -21.08
C THR A 114 17.47 -10.68 -22.42
N CYS A 115 16.68 -9.71 -22.89
CA CYS A 115 16.24 -9.69 -24.27
C CYS A 115 17.47 -9.40 -25.14
N ASN A 116 18.14 -10.45 -25.60
CA ASN A 116 19.07 -10.35 -26.71
C ASN A 116 18.27 -10.09 -28.00
N CYS A 117 17.80 -8.86 -28.21
CA CYS A 117 17.48 -8.40 -29.55
C CYS A 117 18.81 -8.30 -30.31
N LYS A 118 19.12 -9.33 -31.09
CA LYS A 118 20.17 -9.26 -32.11
C LYS A 118 19.77 -8.16 -33.09
N THR A 119 20.64 -7.16 -33.21
CA THR A 119 20.57 -6.11 -34.24
C THR A 119 20.98 -6.67 -35.58
#